data_AF-A0A3N0J1J2-F1
#
_entry.id   AF-A0A3N0J1J2-F1
#
_cell.length_a   1.000
_cell.length_b   1.000
_cell.length_c   1.000
_cell.angle_alpha   90.00
_cell.angle_beta   90.00
_cell.angle_gamma   90.00
#
_symmetry.space_group_name_H-M   'P 1'
#
loop_
_entity.id
_entity.type
_entity.pdbx_description
1 polymer ?
#
loop_
_entity_poly.entity_id
_entity_poly.type
_entity_poly.pdbx_seq_one_letter_code
_entity_poly.pdbx_strand_id
1 'polypeptide(L)'
;MIATKFSPMRKACAFACAALVAVALVGCSGDPTASDDQAEAVGGDAAQTTQQEPQADKPAKQDKDADALEQGMTCKYISSYFKTFGEALEQANQNGGGTVTLLSDAPLSADGSVPKVGFRTTITVKSDGDTPFSIVRGDADTGPMLQITDGFVTLKNVVLDGTSAAALESPLVLVSDLGRLTLDEGAVLTGGNAASGASAVYVVGASAYLTLEAGSEVSQCIAAGDAAAIVSEGGVIANNGATFSGNAGGANPNFLETADGTFEGTEIAAS
;
A
#
# COMPACT_ATOMS: atom_id res chain seq x y z
N MET A 1 46.76 23.84 6.41
CA MET A 1 46.40 24.65 7.58
C MET A 1 45.56 25.83 7.13
N ILE A 2 44.23 25.71 7.19
CA ILE A 2 43.31 26.84 7.35
C ILE A 2 42.28 26.33 8.36
N ALA A 3 42.21 27.02 9.50
CA ALA A 3 41.44 26.62 10.66
C ALA A 3 40.07 27.32 10.66
N THR A 4 39.06 26.52 11.01
CA THR A 4 37.90 26.85 11.87
C THR A 4 37.00 28.05 11.54
N LYS A 5 35.70 27.77 11.39
CA LYS A 5 34.74 28.10 12.46
C LYS A 5 33.46 27.27 12.35
N PHE A 6 33.10 26.65 13.46
CA PHE A 6 31.89 25.89 13.73
C PHE A 6 30.87 26.80 14.44
N SER A 7 29.60 26.39 14.37
CA SER A 7 28.58 26.46 15.45
C SER A 7 27.55 27.62 15.47
N PRO A 8 26.41 27.50 16.21
CA PRO A 8 25.06 27.26 15.65
C PRO A 8 23.95 28.16 16.25
N MET A 9 22.71 28.10 15.75
CA MET A 9 21.50 28.65 16.43
C MET A 9 20.23 28.09 15.75
N ARG A 10 19.56 27.04 16.26
CA ARG A 10 18.50 26.98 17.29
C ARG A 10 17.29 27.93 17.13
N LYS A 11 16.17 27.29 16.72
CA LYS A 11 14.78 27.36 17.22
C LYS A 11 13.96 28.65 17.09
N ALA A 12 12.79 28.53 16.45
CA ALA A 12 11.52 28.99 17.02
C ALA A 12 10.33 28.20 16.45
N CYS A 13 9.55 27.59 17.35
CA CYS A 13 8.26 26.95 17.13
C CYS A 13 7.16 27.98 16.84
N ALA A 14 6.12 27.57 16.11
CA ALA A 14 4.76 28.08 16.32
C ALA A 14 3.73 27.01 15.91
N PHE A 15 3.30 26.22 16.89
CA PHE A 15 2.04 25.46 16.83
C PHE A 15 0.91 26.43 17.22
N ALA A 16 -0.14 26.50 16.41
CA ALA A 16 -1.40 27.15 16.77
C ALA A 16 -2.52 26.10 16.74
N CYS A 17 -3.04 25.80 17.93
CA CYS A 17 -4.25 25.03 18.16
C CYS A 17 -5.49 25.77 17.62
N ALA A 18 -6.46 25.01 17.08
CA ALA A 18 -7.85 25.43 17.04
C ALA A 18 -8.76 24.22 17.29
N ALA A 19 -9.85 24.47 18.02
CA ALA A 19 -10.56 23.52 18.85
C ALA A 19 -11.85 22.98 18.22
N LEU A 20 -12.27 21.81 18.75
CA LEU A 20 -13.64 21.36 19.05
C LEU A 20 -14.81 21.82 18.15
N VAL A 21 -15.45 20.84 17.49
CA VAL A 21 -16.91 20.78 17.41
C VAL A 21 -17.36 19.33 17.68
N ALA A 22 -18.07 19.14 18.78
CA ALA A 22 -18.82 17.93 19.09
C ALA A 22 -20.28 18.14 18.63
N VAL A 23 -20.85 17.19 17.89
CA VAL A 23 -22.29 17.12 17.63
C VAL A 23 -22.79 15.76 18.13
N ALA A 24 -23.61 15.80 19.18
CA ALA A 24 -24.35 14.67 19.69
C ALA A 24 -25.81 14.79 19.23
N LEU A 25 -26.30 13.82 18.46
CA LEU A 25 -27.73 13.60 18.21
C LEU A 25 -27.97 12.11 17.91
N VAL A 26 -28.36 11.33 18.91
CA VAL A 26 -29.25 10.17 18.70
C VAL A 26 -30.20 10.09 19.90
N GLY A 27 -31.47 10.37 19.63
CA GLY A 27 -32.59 10.05 20.49
C GLY A 27 -33.79 9.79 19.60
N CYS A 28 -34.28 8.55 19.64
CA CYS A 28 -35.70 8.19 19.71
C CYS A 28 -35.83 6.67 19.55
N SER A 29 -35.94 6.01 20.69
CA SER A 29 -36.53 4.70 20.89
C SER A 29 -38.00 4.70 20.47
N GLY A 30 -38.44 3.62 19.82
CA GLY A 30 -39.85 3.35 19.58
C GLY A 30 -40.06 1.96 18.99
N ASP A 31 -40.24 0.98 19.86
CA ASP A 31 -41.05 -0.23 19.60
C ASP A 31 -42.40 0.03 20.30
N PRO A 32 -43.55 -0.49 19.78
CA PRO A 32 -43.97 -1.80 20.28
C PRO A 32 -44.89 -2.67 19.36
N THR A 33 -44.78 -3.98 19.61
CA THR A 33 -45.85 -4.99 19.85
C THR A 33 -46.64 -5.71 18.73
N ALA A 34 -46.84 -7.00 19.08
CA ALA A 34 -47.92 -7.96 18.76
C ALA A 34 -47.75 -8.76 17.45
N SER A 35 -47.40 -10.05 17.44
CA SER A 35 -47.94 -11.28 18.07
C SER A 35 -49.14 -11.91 17.33
N ASP A 36 -49.09 -13.24 17.29
CA ASP A 36 -50.11 -14.24 16.94
C ASP A 36 -50.29 -14.58 15.45
N ASP A 37 -50.54 -15.81 15.02
CA ASP A 37 -50.29 -17.18 15.50
C ASP A 37 -50.77 -18.11 14.34
N GLN A 38 -50.22 -19.33 14.25
CA GLN A 38 -50.83 -20.57 13.71
C GLN A 38 -51.37 -20.68 12.26
N ALA A 39 -50.88 -21.69 11.52
CA ALA A 39 -51.52 -23.03 11.41
C ALA A 39 -51.15 -23.75 10.10
N GLU A 40 -50.69 -25.00 10.24
CA GLU A 40 -50.56 -25.99 9.18
C GLU A 40 -51.93 -26.47 8.66
N ALA A 41 -52.01 -26.89 7.39
CA ALA A 41 -52.65 -28.16 6.97
C ALA A 41 -52.48 -28.46 5.47
N VAL A 42 -51.65 -29.48 5.20
CA VAL A 42 -51.80 -30.61 4.26
C VAL A 42 -52.89 -30.57 3.17
N GLY A 43 -52.49 -30.86 1.92
CA GLY A 43 -53.34 -31.60 0.98
C GLY A 43 -52.96 -31.50 -0.50
N GLY A 44 -52.74 -32.65 -1.15
CA GLY A 44 -53.07 -32.82 -2.57
C GLY A 44 -51.91 -33.11 -3.52
N ASP A 45 -51.65 -34.40 -3.71
CA ASP A 45 -50.88 -34.97 -4.81
C ASP A 45 -51.55 -34.66 -6.16
N ALA A 46 -50.86 -33.97 -7.05
CA ALA A 46 -51.24 -33.83 -8.46
C ALA A 46 -49.98 -33.76 -9.32
N ALA A 47 -49.72 -34.87 -10.01
CA ALA A 47 -48.69 -35.00 -11.03
C ALA A 47 -48.79 -33.86 -12.07
N GLN A 48 -47.80 -32.98 -12.08
CA GLN A 48 -47.56 -32.06 -13.19
C GLN A 48 -46.33 -32.51 -13.97
N THR A 49 -46.62 -32.94 -15.19
CA THR A 49 -45.71 -33.13 -16.32
C THR A 49 -44.63 -32.05 -16.37
N THR A 50 -43.37 -32.47 -16.31
CA THR A 50 -42.20 -31.67 -16.65
C THR A 50 -42.27 -31.25 -18.12
N GLN A 51 -42.79 -30.04 -18.37
CA GLN A 51 -42.47 -29.32 -19.59
C GLN A 51 -41.04 -28.83 -19.46
N GLN A 52 -40.16 -29.45 -20.22
CA GLN A 52 -38.78 -29.04 -20.39
C GLN A 52 -38.81 -27.75 -21.21
N GLU A 53 -38.72 -26.60 -20.54
CA GLU A 53 -38.44 -25.33 -21.20
C GLU A 53 -37.12 -25.45 -21.97
N PRO A 54 -37.04 -24.94 -23.22
CA PRO A 54 -35.76 -24.80 -23.90
C PRO A 54 -34.86 -23.96 -23.01
N GLN A 55 -33.78 -24.58 -22.55
CA GLN A 55 -32.74 -23.95 -21.78
C GLN A 55 -32.12 -22.86 -22.69
N ALA A 56 -32.66 -21.64 -22.58
CA ALA A 56 -32.05 -20.48 -23.19
C ALA A 56 -30.63 -20.39 -22.63
N ASP A 57 -29.65 -20.51 -23.52
CA ASP A 57 -28.25 -20.23 -23.23
C ASP A 57 -28.22 -18.90 -22.48
N LYS A 58 -27.95 -18.97 -21.16
CA LYS A 58 -27.52 -17.79 -20.43
C LYS A 58 -26.28 -17.30 -21.18
N PRO A 59 -26.23 -16.04 -21.63
CA PRO A 59 -24.99 -15.51 -22.16
C PRO A 59 -23.92 -15.78 -21.11
N ALA A 60 -22.80 -16.38 -21.55
CA ALA A 60 -21.64 -16.59 -20.70
C ALA A 60 -21.40 -15.31 -19.92
N LYS A 61 -21.28 -15.43 -18.59
CA LYS A 61 -21.05 -14.30 -17.69
C LYS A 61 -19.81 -13.57 -18.23
N GLN A 62 -20.05 -12.43 -18.87
CA GLN A 62 -19.00 -11.64 -19.51
C GLN A 62 -17.96 -11.33 -18.44
N ASP A 63 -16.74 -11.80 -18.67
CA ASP A 63 -15.65 -11.62 -17.75
C ASP A 63 -15.17 -10.17 -17.87
N LYS A 64 -15.74 -9.31 -17.04
CA LYS A 64 -15.47 -7.87 -17.07
C LYS A 64 -14.00 -7.55 -16.80
N ASP A 65 -13.30 -8.41 -16.07
CA ASP A 65 -11.88 -8.24 -15.80
C ASP A 65 -11.07 -8.55 -17.07
N ALA A 66 -11.43 -9.60 -17.82
CA ALA A 66 -10.84 -9.91 -19.13
C ALA A 66 -11.08 -8.79 -20.16
N ASP A 67 -12.32 -8.28 -20.27
CA ASP A 67 -12.64 -7.16 -21.18
C ASP A 67 -11.87 -5.87 -20.82
N ALA A 68 -11.63 -5.63 -19.53
CA ALA A 68 -10.88 -4.47 -19.06
C ALA A 68 -9.39 -4.60 -19.39
N LEU A 69 -8.82 -5.80 -19.24
CA LEU A 69 -7.46 -6.11 -19.66
C LEU A 69 -7.26 -5.90 -21.17
N GLU A 70 -8.21 -6.34 -22.00
CA GLU A 70 -8.18 -6.10 -23.46
C GLU A 70 -8.22 -4.59 -23.81
N GLN A 71 -8.80 -3.77 -22.94
CA GLN A 71 -8.83 -2.30 -23.07
C GLN A 71 -7.57 -1.62 -22.48
N GLY A 72 -6.61 -2.41 -21.99
CA GLY A 72 -5.37 -1.92 -21.38
C GLY A 72 -5.53 -1.39 -19.97
N MET A 73 -6.57 -1.81 -19.25
CA MET A 73 -6.72 -1.51 -17.82
C MET A 73 -5.97 -2.57 -17.01
N THR A 74 -5.13 -2.13 -16.08
CA THR A 74 -4.25 -3.02 -15.30
C THR A 74 -4.68 -3.11 -13.84
N CYS A 75 -5.52 -2.19 -13.37
CA CYS A 75 -5.93 -2.08 -11.98
C CYS A 75 -7.46 -2.02 -11.85
N LYS A 76 -7.98 -2.57 -10.75
CA LYS A 76 -9.38 -2.48 -10.34
C LYS A 76 -9.49 -1.90 -8.93
N TYR A 77 -10.43 -0.97 -8.75
CA TYR A 77 -10.90 -0.55 -7.44
C TYR A 77 -12.43 -0.50 -7.45
N ILE A 78 -13.06 -1.27 -6.55
CA ILE A 78 -14.50 -1.51 -6.52
C ILE A 78 -15.00 -2.04 -7.88
N SER A 79 -15.69 -1.21 -8.66
CA SER A 79 -16.29 -1.53 -9.97
C SER A 79 -15.67 -0.72 -11.10
N SER A 80 -14.59 0.01 -10.81
CA SER A 80 -13.87 0.88 -11.73
C SER A 80 -12.52 0.29 -12.09
N TYR A 81 -12.10 0.52 -13.33
CA TYR A 81 -10.86 0.03 -13.90
C TYR A 81 -9.97 1.20 -14.30
N PHE A 82 -8.67 1.04 -14.11
CA PHE A 82 -7.67 2.08 -14.27
C PHE A 82 -6.47 1.54 -15.06
N LYS A 83 -5.79 2.44 -15.78
CA LYS A 83 -4.63 2.08 -16.59
C LYS A 83 -3.33 2.05 -15.77
N THR A 84 -3.30 2.78 -14.67
CA THR A 84 -2.12 2.93 -13.83
C THR A 84 -2.45 2.61 -12.38
N PHE A 85 -1.43 2.26 -11.60
CA PHE A 85 -1.57 2.08 -10.16
C PHE A 85 -1.93 3.40 -9.46
N GLY A 86 -1.29 4.51 -9.84
CA GLY A 86 -1.50 5.82 -9.23
C GLY A 86 -2.95 6.29 -9.33
N GLU A 87 -3.60 6.11 -10.48
CA GLU A 87 -5.02 6.46 -10.66
C GLU A 87 -5.93 5.63 -9.75
N ALA A 88 -5.71 4.32 -9.65
CA ALA A 88 -6.49 3.44 -8.80
C ALA A 88 -6.29 3.76 -7.31
N LEU A 89 -5.05 4.06 -6.92
CA LEU A 89 -4.69 4.40 -5.55
C LEU A 89 -5.29 5.74 -5.13
N GLU A 90 -5.21 6.75 -5.99
CA GLU A 90 -5.82 8.06 -5.74
C GLU A 90 -7.33 7.91 -5.55
N GLN A 91 -8.00 7.12 -6.40
CA GLN A 91 -9.41 6.86 -6.24
C GLN A 91 -9.70 6.14 -4.91
N ALA A 92 -8.90 5.15 -4.52
CA ALA A 92 -9.06 4.48 -3.22
C ALA A 92 -8.90 5.46 -2.05
N ASN A 93 -7.91 6.33 -2.12
CA ASN A 93 -7.64 7.34 -1.09
C ASN A 93 -8.79 8.36 -0.98
N GLN A 94 -9.31 8.86 -2.10
CA GLN A 94 -10.45 9.79 -2.13
C GLN A 94 -11.76 9.19 -1.59
N ASN A 95 -11.92 7.87 -1.67
CA ASN A 95 -13.09 7.15 -1.18
C ASN A 95 -12.94 6.60 0.25
N GLY A 96 -11.88 6.99 0.97
CA GLY A 96 -11.68 6.61 2.37
C GLY A 96 -10.94 5.28 2.58
N GLY A 97 -10.44 4.65 1.52
CA GLY A 97 -9.68 3.40 1.57
C GLY A 97 -10.30 2.26 0.76
N GLY A 98 -9.88 1.03 1.03
CA GLY A 98 -10.38 -0.20 0.40
C GLY A 98 -9.28 -1.02 -0.29
N THR A 99 -9.65 -1.80 -1.29
CA THR A 99 -8.70 -2.71 -1.97
C THR A 99 -8.49 -2.32 -3.42
N VAL A 100 -7.24 -2.02 -3.77
CA VAL A 100 -6.78 -1.93 -5.16
C VAL A 100 -6.28 -3.32 -5.58
N THR A 101 -6.83 -3.86 -6.65
CA THR A 101 -6.46 -5.16 -7.21
C THR A 101 -5.75 -4.98 -8.54
N LEU A 102 -4.53 -5.52 -8.69
CA LEU A 102 -3.82 -5.58 -9.96
C LEU A 102 -4.32 -6.77 -10.78
N LEU A 103 -4.71 -6.52 -12.01
CA LEU A 103 -5.15 -7.54 -12.98
C LEU A 103 -4.01 -7.99 -13.90
N SER A 104 -2.95 -7.19 -13.98
CA SER A 104 -1.70 -7.45 -14.71
C SER A 104 -0.61 -6.53 -14.17
N ASP A 105 0.61 -6.62 -14.71
CA ASP A 105 1.67 -5.65 -14.44
C ASP A 105 1.17 -4.24 -14.78
N ALA A 106 1.32 -3.32 -13.83
CA ALA A 106 0.74 -1.99 -13.88
C ALA A 106 1.85 -0.93 -13.95
N PRO A 107 1.79 0.03 -14.89
CA PRO A 107 2.61 1.22 -14.79
C PRO A 107 2.24 2.02 -13.54
N LEU A 108 3.24 2.63 -12.90
CA LEU A 108 3.03 3.44 -11.71
C LEU A 108 2.09 4.62 -11.98
N SER A 109 2.44 5.45 -12.97
CA SER A 109 1.71 6.65 -13.33
C SER A 109 1.77 6.88 -14.85
N ALA A 110 0.95 7.80 -15.35
CA ALA A 110 0.97 8.20 -16.76
C ALA A 110 1.90 9.41 -17.00
N ASP A 111 2.22 10.17 -15.96
CA ASP A 111 2.76 11.54 -16.05
C ASP A 111 3.87 11.86 -15.05
N GLY A 112 4.34 10.87 -14.27
CA GLY A 112 5.34 11.08 -13.22
C GLY A 112 4.74 11.52 -11.88
N SER A 113 3.41 11.56 -11.76
CA SER A 113 2.76 11.93 -10.50
C SER A 113 3.02 10.88 -9.41
N VAL A 114 3.51 11.34 -8.26
CA VAL A 114 3.76 10.49 -7.10
C VAL A 114 2.43 10.11 -6.46
N PRO A 115 2.07 8.82 -6.38
CA PRO A 115 0.89 8.36 -5.65
C PRO A 115 1.02 8.65 -4.14
N LYS A 116 -0.02 9.24 -3.53
CA LYS A 116 0.00 9.65 -2.12
C LYS A 116 -1.20 9.10 -1.34
N VAL A 117 -0.94 8.67 -0.12
CA VAL A 117 -1.96 8.18 0.82
C VAL A 117 -1.91 9.01 2.11
N GLY A 118 -3.08 9.48 2.54
CA GLY A 118 -3.22 10.35 3.72
C GLY A 118 -4.64 10.29 4.30
N PHE A 119 -4.95 11.14 5.29
CA PHE A 119 -6.29 11.28 5.90
C PHE A 119 -6.84 10.02 6.58
N ARG A 120 -5.97 9.24 7.22
CA ARG A 120 -6.20 8.00 7.96
C ARG A 120 -6.90 6.93 7.13
N THR A 121 -6.70 6.94 5.82
CA THR A 121 -7.24 5.93 4.90
C THR A 121 -6.50 4.61 5.07
N THR A 122 -7.23 3.50 4.90
CA THR A 122 -6.64 2.15 4.94
C THR A 122 -6.81 1.50 3.58
N ILE A 123 -5.70 1.19 2.91
CA ILE A 123 -5.67 0.65 1.56
C ILE A 123 -4.89 -0.66 1.56
N THR A 124 -5.46 -1.70 0.94
CA THR A 124 -4.74 -2.92 0.59
C THR A 124 -4.51 -2.95 -0.92
N VAL A 125 -3.28 -3.24 -1.32
CA VAL A 125 -2.90 -3.46 -2.72
C VAL A 125 -2.54 -4.93 -2.89
N LYS A 126 -3.15 -5.60 -3.85
CA LYS A 126 -2.91 -7.03 -4.11
C LYS A 126 -3.04 -7.40 -5.58
N SER A 127 -2.45 -8.52 -5.98
CA SER A 127 -2.68 -9.11 -7.30
C SER A 127 -3.95 -9.96 -7.36
N ASP A 128 -4.54 -10.05 -8.56
CA ASP A 128 -5.61 -10.99 -8.88
C ASP A 128 -5.00 -12.35 -9.25
N GLY A 129 -4.77 -13.18 -8.23
CA GLY A 129 -4.21 -14.52 -8.37
C GLY A 129 -3.11 -14.83 -7.37
N ASP A 130 -2.48 -15.99 -7.55
CA ASP A 130 -1.45 -16.51 -6.63
C ASP A 130 -0.05 -16.00 -6.96
N THR A 131 0.18 -15.49 -8.17
CA THR A 131 1.47 -14.90 -8.58
C THR A 131 1.42 -13.38 -8.45
N PRO A 132 2.46 -12.73 -7.92
CA PRO A 132 2.47 -11.28 -7.79
C PRO A 132 2.66 -10.60 -9.15
N PHE A 133 1.78 -9.66 -9.47
CA PHE A 133 2.00 -8.66 -10.52
C PHE A 133 2.88 -7.52 -10.02
N SER A 134 3.54 -6.87 -10.96
CA SER A 134 4.47 -5.77 -10.71
C SER A 134 3.83 -4.41 -10.92
N ILE A 135 4.05 -3.49 -10.00
CA ILE A 135 3.88 -2.06 -10.21
C ILE A 135 5.25 -1.54 -10.65
N VAL A 136 5.33 -1.08 -11.89
CA VAL A 136 6.59 -0.77 -12.57
C VAL A 136 6.78 0.73 -12.68
N ARG A 137 7.96 1.20 -12.27
CA ARG A 137 8.38 2.60 -12.44
C ARG A 137 8.62 2.93 -13.91
N GLY A 138 8.03 4.01 -14.40
CA GLY A 138 8.32 4.59 -15.70
C GLY A 138 9.41 5.67 -15.64
N ASP A 139 9.91 6.08 -16.81
CA ASP A 139 10.98 7.08 -16.93
C ASP A 139 10.60 8.47 -16.35
N ALA A 140 9.31 8.79 -16.33
CA ALA A 140 8.80 10.05 -15.78
C ALA A 140 8.70 10.04 -14.24
N ASP A 141 8.73 8.87 -13.61
CA ASP A 141 8.53 8.69 -12.17
C ASP A 141 9.84 8.93 -11.41
N THR A 142 10.19 10.19 -11.19
CA THR A 142 11.47 10.54 -10.52
C THR A 142 11.40 10.60 -9.00
N GLY A 143 10.19 10.68 -8.43
CA GLY A 143 9.95 10.73 -6.98
C GLY A 143 9.77 9.34 -6.35
N PRO A 144 9.26 9.24 -5.11
CA PRO A 144 8.85 7.96 -4.56
C PRO A 144 7.75 7.30 -5.41
N MET A 145 7.73 5.97 -5.48
CA MET A 145 6.62 5.23 -6.08
C MET A 145 5.37 5.28 -5.19
N LEU A 146 5.55 5.47 -3.90
CA LEU A 146 4.46 5.62 -2.96
C LEU A 146 4.87 6.54 -1.82
N GLN A 147 4.02 7.52 -1.50
CA GLN A 147 4.17 8.36 -0.32
C GLN A 147 2.99 8.14 0.63
N ILE A 148 3.28 7.86 1.91
CA ILE A 148 2.28 7.64 2.95
C ILE A 148 2.56 8.60 4.10
N THR A 149 1.67 9.57 4.31
CA THR A 149 1.87 10.63 5.33
C THR A 149 0.94 10.47 6.53
N ASP A 150 -0.30 10.06 6.31
CA ASP A 150 -1.29 9.87 7.37
C ASP A 150 -2.27 8.80 6.91
N GLY A 151 -1.80 7.59 6.65
CA GLY A 151 -2.63 6.51 6.11
C GLY A 151 -1.94 5.17 6.28
N PHE A 152 -2.64 4.10 5.94
CA PHE A 152 -2.20 2.73 6.15
C PHE A 152 -2.24 2.02 4.81
N VAL A 153 -1.10 1.58 4.32
CA VAL A 153 -1.01 0.79 3.09
C VAL A 153 -0.48 -0.60 3.43
N THR A 154 -1.21 -1.63 3.00
CA THR A 154 -0.73 -3.01 3.01
C THR A 154 -0.47 -3.44 1.58
N LEU A 155 0.77 -3.82 1.28
CA LEU A 155 1.13 -4.50 0.04
C LEU A 155 1.09 -6.00 0.31
N LYS A 156 0.35 -6.78 -0.49
CA LYS A 156 0.22 -8.24 -0.32
C LYS A 156 0.24 -8.91 -1.69
N ASN A 157 1.13 -9.86 -1.90
CA ASN A 157 1.30 -10.56 -3.18
C ASN A 157 1.42 -9.58 -4.37
N VAL A 158 2.36 -8.64 -4.29
CA VAL A 158 2.65 -7.63 -5.33
C VAL A 158 4.14 -7.32 -5.35
N VAL A 159 4.67 -6.97 -6.51
CA VAL A 159 6.05 -6.46 -6.64
C VAL A 159 5.98 -4.95 -6.86
N LEU A 160 6.76 -4.18 -6.11
CA LEU A 160 7.05 -2.78 -6.42
C LEU A 160 8.45 -2.75 -7.06
N ASP A 161 8.50 -2.66 -8.38
CA ASP A 161 9.74 -2.67 -9.16
C ASP A 161 10.15 -1.24 -9.51
N GLY A 162 11.16 -0.75 -8.80
CA GLY A 162 11.72 0.58 -9.01
C GLY A 162 12.89 0.63 -9.97
N THR A 163 13.18 -0.45 -10.70
CA THR A 163 14.29 -0.49 -11.65
C THR A 163 14.21 0.70 -12.59
N SER A 164 15.28 1.50 -12.61
CA SER A 164 15.40 2.66 -13.49
C SER A 164 16.78 2.68 -14.14
N ALA A 165 16.84 3.15 -15.39
CA ALA A 165 18.09 3.41 -16.07
C ALA A 165 18.86 4.59 -15.46
N ALA A 166 18.15 5.49 -14.76
CA ALA A 166 18.73 6.63 -14.06
C ALA A 166 18.91 6.33 -12.57
N ALA A 167 19.97 6.89 -11.96
CA ALA A 167 20.05 6.96 -10.51
C ALA A 167 19.02 7.98 -9.99
N LEU A 168 18.19 7.56 -9.03
CA LEU A 168 17.15 8.40 -8.44
C LEU A 168 17.56 8.83 -7.02
N GLU A 169 17.06 9.97 -6.59
CA GLU A 169 17.27 10.52 -5.24
C GLU A 169 16.05 10.23 -4.33
N SER A 170 15.24 9.22 -4.67
CA SER A 170 14.00 8.92 -3.97
C SER A 170 13.85 7.43 -3.73
N PRO A 171 13.38 7.02 -2.53
CA PRO A 171 13.10 5.62 -2.23
C PRO A 171 11.94 5.10 -3.07
N LEU A 172 11.68 3.79 -3.05
CA LEU A 172 10.43 3.26 -3.58
C LEU A 172 9.24 3.77 -2.76
N VAL A 173 9.35 3.71 -1.43
CA VAL A 173 8.31 4.17 -0.52
C VAL A 173 8.85 5.18 0.49
N LEU A 174 8.16 6.31 0.62
CA LEU A 174 8.36 7.26 1.70
C LEU A 174 7.21 7.15 2.70
N VAL A 175 7.53 6.82 3.95
CA VAL A 175 6.59 6.76 5.06
C VAL A 175 6.93 7.89 6.03
N SER A 176 6.03 8.83 6.25
CA SER A 176 6.27 9.97 7.14
C SER A 176 5.10 10.22 8.09
N ASP A 177 5.34 11.05 9.10
CA ASP A 177 4.34 11.58 10.03
C ASP A 177 3.54 10.46 10.74
N LEU A 178 2.32 10.16 10.30
CA LEU A 178 1.43 9.13 10.85
C LEU A 178 1.26 7.93 9.88
N GLY A 179 1.96 7.96 8.76
CA GLY A 179 1.90 6.96 7.70
C GLY A 179 2.38 5.59 8.17
N ARG A 180 1.76 4.55 7.62
CA ARG A 180 2.11 3.16 7.89
C ARG A 180 2.17 2.35 6.61
N LEU A 181 3.25 1.60 6.46
CA LEU A 181 3.41 0.59 5.43
C LEU A 181 3.50 -0.79 6.08
N THR A 182 2.73 -1.74 5.57
CA THR A 182 2.91 -3.17 5.85
C THR A 182 3.28 -3.88 4.56
N LEU A 183 4.42 -4.57 4.54
CA LEU A 183 4.75 -5.57 3.54
C LEU A 183 4.27 -6.93 4.06
N ASP A 184 3.18 -7.43 3.51
CA ASP A 184 2.59 -8.73 3.84
C ASP A 184 3.16 -9.83 2.92
N GLU A 185 2.72 -11.07 3.12
CA GLU A 185 3.12 -12.24 2.34
C GLU A 185 3.08 -11.98 0.82
N GLY A 186 4.19 -12.29 0.14
CA GLY A 186 4.35 -12.12 -1.31
C GLY A 186 4.58 -10.67 -1.75
N ALA A 187 4.68 -9.70 -0.82
CA ALA A 187 5.09 -8.35 -1.16
C ALA A 187 6.62 -8.30 -1.39
N VAL A 188 7.04 -7.74 -2.52
CA VAL A 188 8.44 -7.58 -2.88
C VAL A 188 8.73 -6.12 -3.21
N LEU A 189 9.75 -5.54 -2.59
CA LEU A 189 10.32 -4.25 -2.99
C LEU A 189 11.65 -4.50 -3.69
N THR A 190 11.78 -4.09 -4.95
CA THR A 190 12.97 -4.40 -5.74
C THR A 190 13.41 -3.30 -6.71
N GLY A 191 14.65 -3.39 -7.19
CA GLY A 191 15.20 -2.51 -8.22
C GLY A 191 15.42 -1.06 -7.78
N GLY A 192 15.24 -0.76 -6.49
CA GLY A 192 15.42 0.58 -5.95
C GLY A 192 16.87 1.04 -6.10
N ASN A 193 17.05 2.25 -6.63
CA ASN A 193 18.36 2.87 -6.77
C ASN A 193 18.34 4.24 -6.13
N ALA A 194 19.10 4.42 -5.04
CA ALA A 194 19.18 5.67 -4.32
C ALA A 194 20.61 6.23 -4.31
N ALA A 195 20.77 7.45 -4.81
CA ALA A 195 22.02 8.20 -4.67
C ALA A 195 22.23 8.76 -3.26
N SER A 196 21.17 8.86 -2.45
CA SER A 196 21.22 9.19 -1.02
C SER A 196 19.97 8.68 -0.29
N GLY A 197 20.01 8.57 1.04
CA GLY A 197 18.85 8.16 1.85
C GLY A 197 18.59 6.66 1.81
N ALA A 198 17.40 6.24 1.35
CA ALA A 198 17.02 4.83 1.26
C ALA A 198 16.73 4.41 -0.18
N SER A 199 17.16 3.21 -0.58
CA SER A 199 16.84 2.67 -1.91
C SER A 199 15.47 2.00 -1.99
N ALA A 200 14.96 1.42 -0.90
CA ALA A 200 13.63 0.81 -0.83
C ALA A 200 12.64 1.66 -0.02
N VAL A 201 12.85 1.80 1.30
CA VAL A 201 11.89 2.48 2.19
C VAL A 201 12.61 3.50 3.07
N TYR A 202 12.12 4.73 3.08
CA TYR A 202 12.54 5.75 4.04
C TYR A 202 11.40 6.03 5.02
N VAL A 203 11.65 5.79 6.32
CA VAL A 203 10.69 6.00 7.40
C VAL A 203 11.13 7.21 8.23
N VAL A 204 10.31 8.26 8.28
CA VAL A 204 10.69 9.54 8.90
C VAL A 204 9.65 9.99 9.92
N GLY A 205 10.10 10.16 11.16
CA GLY A 205 9.31 10.69 12.27
C GLY A 205 8.76 9.63 13.23
N ALA A 206 8.61 10.02 14.49
CA ALA A 206 8.31 9.17 15.64
C ALA A 206 7.00 8.35 15.58
N SER A 207 6.15 8.58 14.59
CA SER A 207 4.87 7.88 14.42
C SER A 207 4.72 7.22 13.05
N ALA A 208 5.71 7.39 12.17
CA ALA A 208 5.81 6.65 10.91
C ALA A 208 6.18 5.20 11.23
N TYR A 209 5.50 4.26 10.59
CA TYR A 209 5.60 2.84 10.94
C TYR A 209 5.82 1.97 9.71
N LEU A 210 6.83 1.10 9.74
CA LEU A 210 7.05 0.05 8.76
C LEU A 210 6.93 -1.32 9.44
N THR A 211 6.05 -2.16 8.92
CA THR A 211 5.94 -3.57 9.30
C THR A 211 6.38 -4.44 8.13
N LEU A 212 7.27 -5.38 8.41
CA LEU A 212 7.81 -6.35 7.47
C LEU A 212 7.38 -7.74 7.93
N GLU A 213 6.36 -8.31 7.29
CA GLU A 213 5.86 -9.64 7.68
C GLU A 213 6.67 -10.77 7.04
N ALA A 214 6.59 -11.95 7.64
CA ALA A 214 7.16 -13.15 7.06
C ALA A 214 6.59 -13.41 5.66
N GLY A 215 7.47 -13.78 4.72
CA GLY A 215 7.09 -13.97 3.32
C GLY A 215 7.12 -12.71 2.46
N SER A 216 7.47 -11.54 3.03
CA SER A 216 7.86 -10.35 2.27
C SER A 216 9.37 -10.34 1.97
N GLU A 217 9.76 -9.61 0.92
CA GLU A 217 11.16 -9.49 0.50
C GLU A 217 11.54 -8.04 0.13
N VAL A 218 12.75 -7.63 0.50
CA VAL A 218 13.41 -6.42 0.00
C VAL A 218 14.71 -6.83 -0.68
N SER A 219 14.79 -6.66 -2.00
CA SER A 219 15.89 -7.23 -2.77
C SER A 219 16.39 -6.36 -3.90
N GLN A 220 17.65 -6.58 -4.30
CA GLN A 220 18.30 -5.87 -5.42
C GLN A 220 18.19 -4.34 -5.32
N CYS A 221 18.13 -3.82 -4.09
CA CYS A 221 18.06 -2.39 -3.84
C CYS A 221 19.48 -1.85 -3.59
N ILE A 222 19.91 -0.92 -4.44
CA ILE A 222 21.27 -0.40 -4.49
C ILE A 222 21.25 1.04 -3.99
N ALA A 223 21.94 1.28 -2.88
CA ALA A 223 22.11 2.61 -2.31
C ALA A 223 23.58 3.06 -2.42
N ALA A 224 23.82 4.36 -2.60
CA ALA A 224 25.15 4.93 -2.66
C ALA A 224 25.63 5.44 -1.28
N GLY A 225 26.95 5.38 -1.05
CA GLY A 225 27.55 5.87 0.19
C GLY A 225 27.14 5.04 1.41
N ASP A 226 26.82 5.71 2.51
CA ASP A 226 26.46 5.06 3.79
C ASP A 226 24.97 4.65 3.87
N ALA A 227 24.20 4.84 2.79
CA ALA A 227 22.78 4.53 2.68
C ALA A 227 22.47 3.02 2.70
N ALA A 228 21.20 2.65 2.86
CA ALA A 228 20.73 1.26 2.91
C ALA A 228 19.40 1.08 2.16
N ALA A 229 18.93 -0.16 2.02
CA ALA A 229 17.61 -0.47 1.48
C ALA A 229 16.51 0.17 2.32
N ILE A 230 16.57 0.01 3.64
CA ILE A 230 15.66 0.67 4.58
C ILE A 230 16.43 1.68 5.41
N VAL A 231 15.96 2.92 5.45
CA VAL A 231 16.45 3.94 6.39
C VAL A 231 15.33 4.36 7.33
N SER A 232 15.63 4.40 8.62
CA SER A 232 14.75 4.95 9.65
C SER A 232 15.37 6.21 10.26
N GLU A 233 14.63 7.32 10.24
CA GLU A 233 14.93 8.55 10.96
C GLU A 233 13.89 8.76 12.04
N GLY A 234 14.10 8.10 13.19
CA GLY A 234 13.22 8.17 14.35
C GLY A 234 11.90 7.42 14.19
N GLY A 235 11.73 6.59 13.16
CA GLY A 235 10.52 5.81 12.91
C GLY A 235 10.38 4.55 13.77
N VAL A 236 9.27 3.85 13.58
CA VAL A 236 9.05 2.51 14.15
C VAL A 236 9.20 1.45 13.07
N ILE A 237 10.07 0.47 13.31
CA ILE A 237 10.34 -0.64 12.40
C ILE A 237 10.01 -1.94 13.11
N ALA A 238 9.12 -2.75 12.55
CA ALA A 238 8.83 -4.10 13.03
C ALA A 238 9.21 -5.12 11.96
N ASN A 239 10.21 -5.97 12.23
CA ASN A 239 10.62 -7.05 11.33
C ASN A 239 10.18 -8.41 11.87
N ASN A 240 9.12 -8.96 11.32
CA ASN A 240 8.52 -10.23 11.70
C ASN A 240 9.00 -11.41 10.84
N GLY A 241 10.10 -11.24 10.09
CA GLY A 241 10.75 -12.31 9.33
C GLY A 241 10.81 -12.08 7.83
N ALA A 242 10.95 -10.83 7.37
CA ALA A 242 11.18 -10.54 5.97
C ALA A 242 12.56 -11.02 5.50
N THR A 243 12.66 -11.31 4.21
CA THR A 243 13.92 -11.71 3.56
C THR A 243 14.60 -10.51 2.91
N PHE A 244 15.93 -10.49 2.96
CA PHE A 244 16.74 -9.46 2.34
C PHE A 244 17.79 -10.10 1.44
N SER A 245 17.86 -9.70 0.16
CA SER A 245 18.75 -10.35 -0.80
C SER A 245 19.34 -9.38 -1.83
N GLY A 246 20.65 -9.48 -2.09
CA GLY A 246 21.31 -8.69 -3.15
C GLY A 246 21.25 -7.17 -3.00
N ASN A 247 20.96 -6.65 -1.80
CA ASN A 247 21.03 -5.22 -1.52
C ASN A 247 22.49 -4.77 -1.38
N ALA A 248 22.77 -3.52 -1.73
CA ALA A 248 24.10 -2.93 -1.62
C ALA A 248 24.02 -1.50 -1.06
N GLY A 249 25.06 -1.05 -0.37
CA GLY A 249 25.10 0.25 0.29
C GLY A 249 26.19 0.32 1.35
N GLY A 250 25.91 1.03 2.44
CA GLY A 250 26.79 1.23 3.58
C GLY A 250 27.13 -0.06 4.34
N ALA A 251 27.55 0.08 5.60
CA ALA A 251 28.02 -1.05 6.40
C ALA A 251 26.98 -2.16 6.59
N ASN A 252 25.70 -1.79 6.66
CA ASN A 252 24.58 -2.71 6.57
C ASN A 252 23.72 -2.30 5.36
N PRO A 253 23.76 -3.04 4.25
CA PRO A 253 23.03 -2.68 3.04
C PRO A 253 21.51 -2.82 3.20
N ASN A 254 21.03 -3.52 4.23
CA ASN A 254 19.62 -3.81 4.44
C ASN A 254 18.94 -2.76 5.33
N PHE A 255 19.65 -2.23 6.33
CA PHE A 255 19.07 -1.32 7.31
C PHE A 255 20.06 -0.29 7.86
N LEU A 256 19.62 0.97 7.97
CA LEU A 256 20.31 2.05 8.65
C LEU A 256 19.33 2.86 9.51
N GLU A 257 19.69 3.08 10.77
CA GLU A 257 19.01 4.03 11.65
C GLU A 257 19.85 5.31 11.78
N THR A 258 19.27 6.45 11.41
CA THR A 258 19.96 7.76 11.43
C THR A 258 19.54 8.65 12.60
N ALA A 259 18.44 8.31 13.26
CA ALA A 259 17.99 8.92 14.51
C ALA A 259 17.20 7.88 15.33
N ASP A 260 17.35 7.95 16.66
CA ASP A 260 16.74 7.01 17.61
C ASP A 260 15.24 6.81 17.34
N GLY A 261 14.87 5.60 16.96
CA GLY A 261 13.49 5.15 16.77
C GLY A 261 13.15 3.96 17.67
N THR A 262 12.14 3.20 17.25
CA THR A 262 11.75 1.94 17.90
C THR A 262 11.96 0.80 16.92
N PHE A 263 12.66 -0.24 17.34
CA PHE A 263 12.85 -1.47 16.56
C PHE A 263 12.22 -2.66 17.29
N GLU A 264 11.41 -3.43 16.57
CA GLU A 264 10.68 -4.60 17.06
C GLU A 264 10.97 -5.83 16.18
N GLY A 265 11.04 -7.01 16.77
CA GLY A 265 11.20 -8.27 16.05
C GLY A 265 12.65 -8.67 15.76
N THR A 266 12.86 -9.35 14.64
CA THR A 266 14.15 -9.93 14.24
C THR A 266 15.09 -8.85 13.71
N GLU A 267 16.34 -8.86 14.12
CA GLU A 267 17.36 -7.93 13.60
C GLU A 267 17.48 -8.02 12.07
N ILE A 268 17.55 -6.86 11.40
CA ILE A 268 17.88 -6.77 9.97
C ILE A 268 19.40 -6.69 9.85
N ALA A 269 20.05 -7.86 9.74
CA ALA A 269 21.50 -7.96 9.67
C ALA A 269 22.05 -7.64 8.26
N ALA A 270 23.33 -7.29 8.18
CA ALA A 270 24.07 -7.30 6.91
C ALA A 270 24.20 -8.75 6.41
N SER A 271 23.82 -9.00 5.16
CA SER A 271 23.93 -10.30 4.50
C SER A 271 25.26 -10.51 3.79
#